data_AF-A0A2E1MUE8-F1
#
_entry.id   AF-A0A2E1MUE8-F1
#
_cell.length_a   1.000
_cell.length_b   1.000
_cell.length_c   1.000
_cell.angle_alpha   90.00
_cell.angle_beta   90.00
_cell.angle_gamma   90.00
#
_symmetry.space_group_name_H-M   'P 1'
#
loop_
_entity.id
_entity.type
_entity.pdbx_description
1 polymer ?
#
loop_
_entity_poly.entity_id
_entity_poly.type
_entity_poly.pdbx_seq_one_letter_code
_entity_poly.pdbx_strand_id
1 'polypeptide(L)'
;MVLVLGIIFLIFLIFLFDWIISSEKEIFKEKIRTVIVIFSILLSILFLFFGLYYFSTFFVSLAIWFFKRKVFFDLIMRLFKKKNNSSIPLSEAYDLLGIDENASIDNINKAHKELITRLHPDKGGSSYLSARINEARDIIMNEKMKRN
;
A
#
# COMPACT_ATOMS: atom_id res chain seq x y z
N MET A 1 13.30 43.45 8.75
CA MET A 1 12.72 42.10 8.68
C MET A 1 12.29 41.74 7.26
N VAL A 2 11.44 42.53 6.59
CA VAL A 2 10.95 42.26 5.22
C VAL A 2 12.08 42.17 4.18
N LEU A 3 13.08 43.07 4.22
CA LEU A 3 14.21 43.04 3.28
C LEU A 3 15.09 41.78 3.42
N VAL A 4 15.32 41.33 4.65
CA VAL A 4 16.11 40.12 4.92
C VAL A 4 15.40 38.88 4.39
N LEU A 5 14.09 38.80 4.57
CA LEU A 5 13.26 37.73 4.00
C LEU A 5 13.28 37.73 2.47
N GLY A 6 13.25 38.90 1.84
CA GLY A 6 13.36 39.04 0.39
C GLY A 6 14.69 38.54 -0.17
N ILE A 7 15.80 38.84 0.52
CA ILE A 7 17.14 38.38 0.11
C ILE A 7 17.26 36.86 0.23
N ILE A 8 16.78 36.27 1.32
CA ILE A 8 16.77 34.82 1.53
C ILE A 8 15.94 34.12 0.44
N PHE A 9 14.77 34.67 0.11
CA PHE A 9 13.91 34.14 -0.94
C PHE A 9 14.57 34.22 -2.33
N LEU A 10 15.27 35.32 -2.64
CA LEU A 10 15.99 35.47 -3.90
C LEU A 10 17.11 34.43 -4.03
N ILE A 11 17.89 34.22 -2.96
CA ILE A 11 18.96 33.21 -2.93
C ILE A 11 18.38 31.80 -3.14
N PHE A 12 17.24 31.50 -2.50
CA PHE A 12 16.54 30.24 -2.68
C PHE A 12 16.07 30.04 -4.13
N LEU A 13 15.52 31.08 -4.78
CA LEU A 13 15.11 31.00 -6.17
C LEU A 13 16.29 30.71 -7.10
N ILE A 14 17.43 31.38 -6.89
CA ILE A 14 18.64 31.16 -7.68
C ILE A 14 19.09 29.70 -7.56
N PHE A 15 19.14 29.16 -6.34
CA PHE A 15 19.51 27.77 -6.10
C PHE A 15 18.52 26.77 -6.72
N LEU A 16 17.21 27.08 -6.65
CA LEU A 16 16.16 26.27 -7.26
C LEU A 16 16.30 26.24 -8.80
N PHE A 17 16.55 27.39 -9.42
CA PHE A 17 16.75 27.49 -10.86
C PHE A 17 18.01 26.75 -11.31
N ASP A 18 19.13 26.91 -10.59
CA ASP A 18 20.37 26.22 -10.90
C ASP A 18 20.21 24.70 -10.78
N TRP A 19 19.50 24.24 -9.74
CA TRP A 19 19.19 22.82 -9.56
C TRP A 19 18.30 22.22 -10.66
N ILE A 20 17.42 23.02 -11.26
CA ILE A 20 16.57 22.61 -12.39
C ILE A 20 17.39 22.57 -13.68
N ILE A 21 18.20 23.59 -13.96
CA ILE A 21 18.96 23.76 -15.21
C ILE A 21 20.15 22.80 -15.28
N SER A 22 20.81 22.52 -14.15
CA SER A 22 21.94 21.58 -14.03
C SER A 22 21.55 20.11 -14.24
N SER A 23 20.28 19.82 -14.51
CA SER A 23 19.75 18.45 -14.60
C SER A 23 19.80 17.89 -16.02
N GLU A 24 20.24 16.64 -16.14
CA GLU A 24 20.12 15.88 -17.37
C GLU A 24 18.66 15.78 -17.86
N LYS A 25 18.47 15.74 -19.19
CA LYS A 25 17.13 15.77 -19.84
C LYS A 25 16.21 14.65 -19.36
N GLU A 26 16.76 13.50 -18.94
CA GLU A 26 16.00 12.36 -18.44
C GLU A 26 15.38 12.62 -17.06
N ILE A 27 16.11 13.28 -16.16
CA ILE A 27 15.70 13.52 -14.77
C ILE A 27 14.89 14.83 -14.65
N PHE A 28 15.01 15.73 -15.63
CA PHE A 28 14.32 17.03 -15.69
C PHE A 28 12.80 16.92 -15.47
N LYS A 29 12.14 15.94 -16.09
CA LYS A 29 10.68 15.71 -15.94
C LYS A 29 10.27 15.30 -14.52
N GLU A 30 11.13 14.56 -13.80
CA GLU A 30 10.86 14.14 -12.41
C GLU A 30 11.12 15.29 -11.43
N LYS A 31 12.17 16.09 -11.68
CA LYS A 31 12.48 17.29 -10.87
C LYS A 31 11.42 18.37 -10.97
N ILE A 32 10.96 18.71 -12.18
CA ILE A 32 9.86 19.68 -12.37
C ILE A 32 8.61 19.24 -11.62
N ARG A 33 8.25 17.96 -11.73
CA ARG A 33 7.07 17.42 -11.02
C ARG A 33 7.18 17.58 -9.52
N THR A 34 8.37 17.33 -8.97
CA THR A 34 8.64 17.48 -7.53
C THR A 34 8.49 18.94 -7.09
N VAL A 35 9.01 19.89 -7.88
CA VAL A 35 8.85 21.33 -7.62
C VAL A 35 7.37 21.74 -7.64
N ILE A 36 6.60 21.28 -8.63
CA ILE A 36 5.15 21.57 -8.72
C ILE A 36 4.40 21.05 -7.48
N VAL A 37 4.72 19.84 -7.00
CA VAL A 37 4.10 19.26 -5.80
C VAL A 37 4.44 20.08 -4.55
N ILE A 38 5.71 20.42 -4.35
CA ILE A 38 6.15 21.23 -3.20
C ILE A 38 5.49 22.62 -3.23
N PHE A 39 5.46 23.26 -4.39
CA PHE A 39 4.82 24.57 -4.57
C PHE A 39 3.32 24.51 -4.25
N SER A 40 2.63 23.47 -4.72
CA SER A 40 1.20 23.27 -4.45
C SER A 40 0.93 23.08 -2.95
N ILE A 41 1.80 22.37 -2.23
CA ILE A 41 1.69 22.18 -0.77
C ILE A 41 1.93 23.50 -0.03
N LEU A 42 2.98 24.24 -0.38
CA LEU A 42 3.27 25.55 0.22
C LEU A 42 2.10 26.52 0.02
N LEU A 43 1.53 26.55 -1.18
CA LEU A 43 0.42 27.42 -1.51
C LEU A 43 -0.86 27.00 -0.76
N SER A 44 -1.10 25.70 -0.59
CA SER A 44 -2.20 25.19 0.25
C SER A 44 -2.06 25.64 1.70
N ILE A 45 -0.87 25.52 2.30
CA ILE A 45 -0.58 25.96 3.68
C ILE A 45 -0.78 27.48 3.81
N LEU A 46 -0.33 28.25 2.82
CA LEU A 46 -0.51 29.70 2.78
C LEU A 46 -2.01 30.07 2.79
N PHE A 47 -2.81 29.47 1.91
CA PHE A 47 -4.25 29.76 1.83
C PHE A 47 -5.02 29.35 3.10
N LEU A 48 -4.61 28.27 3.76
CA LEU A 48 -5.16 27.89 5.07
C LEU A 48 -4.90 28.97 6.13
N PHE A 49 -3.69 29.53 6.16
CA PHE A 49 -3.33 30.58 7.11
C PHE A 49 -4.14 31.88 6.92
N PHE A 50 -4.51 32.20 5.67
CA PHE A 50 -5.36 33.36 5.35
C PHE A 50 -6.87 33.11 5.49
N GLY A 51 -7.30 31.88 5.83
CA GLY A 51 -8.72 31.53 5.96
C GLY A 51 -9.46 31.32 4.63
N LEU A 52 -8.74 31.12 3.53
CA LEU A 52 -9.30 30.87 2.18
C LEU A 52 -9.43 29.36 1.92
N TYR A 53 -10.23 28.68 2.74
CA TYR A 53 -10.34 27.22 2.76
C TYR A 53 -10.81 26.61 1.42
N TYR A 54 -11.63 27.33 0.63
CA TYR A 54 -12.08 26.86 -0.68
C TYR A 54 -10.95 26.72 -1.71
N PHE A 55 -9.87 27.50 -1.58
CA PHE A 55 -8.72 27.40 -2.48
C PHE A 55 -7.75 26.30 -2.04
N SER A 56 -7.71 25.96 -0.75
CA SER A 56 -6.78 24.93 -0.25
C SER A 56 -7.13 23.54 -0.80
N THR A 57 -8.43 23.21 -0.92
CA THR A 57 -8.91 21.93 -1.45
C THR A 57 -8.48 21.73 -2.91
N PHE A 58 -8.54 22.78 -3.73
CA PHE A 58 -8.08 22.76 -5.13
C PHE A 58 -6.60 22.38 -5.25
N PHE A 59 -5.73 22.98 -4.43
CA PHE A 59 -4.30 22.70 -4.45
C PHE A 59 -3.93 21.35 -3.83
N VAL A 60 -4.67 20.88 -2.82
CA VAL A 60 -4.52 19.52 -2.27
C VAL A 60 -4.87 18.46 -3.31
N SER A 61 -5.98 18.61 -4.02
CA SER A 61 -6.35 17.71 -5.11
C SER A 61 -5.31 17.69 -6.23
N LEU A 62 -4.71 18.84 -6.55
CA LEU A 62 -3.66 18.94 -7.55
C LEU A 62 -2.37 18.22 -7.09
N ALA A 63 -1.98 18.38 -5.83
CA ALA A 63 -0.83 17.67 -5.26
C ALA A 63 -1.03 16.15 -5.29
N ILE A 64 -2.23 15.66 -4.97
CA ILE A 64 -2.59 14.23 -5.02
C ILE A 64 -2.52 13.68 -6.45
N TRP A 65 -2.99 14.42 -7.45
CA TRP A 65 -2.94 13.99 -8.85
C TRP A 65 -1.51 13.84 -9.39
N PHE A 66 -0.58 14.68 -8.92
CA PHE A 66 0.83 14.64 -9.32
C PHE A 66 1.70 13.71 -8.46
N PHE A 67 1.29 13.40 -7.23
CA PHE A 67 1.97 12.43 -6.38
C PHE A 67 1.86 11.04 -7.02
N LYS A 68 2.98 10.31 -7.14
CA LYS A 68 3.06 9.05 -7.92
C LYS A 68 1.94 8.09 -7.48
N ARG A 69 0.87 8.04 -8.28
CA ARG A 69 -0.35 7.29 -8.00
C ARG A 69 -0.05 5.83 -7.63
N LYS A 70 1.00 5.25 -8.23
CA LYS A 70 1.49 3.91 -7.90
C LYS A 70 2.06 3.79 -6.48
N VAL A 71 2.92 4.72 -6.05
CA VAL A 71 3.54 4.68 -4.70
C VAL A 71 2.49 4.90 -3.60
N PHE A 72 1.58 5.84 -3.81
CA PHE A 72 0.47 6.09 -2.89
C PHE A 72 -0.48 4.89 -2.82
N PHE A 73 -0.85 4.33 -3.97
CA PHE A 73 -1.70 3.15 -4.02
C PHE A 73 -1.01 1.94 -3.39
N ASP A 74 0.29 1.73 -3.63
CA ASP A 74 1.07 0.66 -3.00
C ASP A 74 1.16 0.85 -1.47
N LEU A 75 1.34 2.08 -0.98
CA LEU A 75 1.37 2.38 0.45
C LEU A 75 0.00 2.18 1.10
N ILE A 76 -1.06 2.73 0.49
CA ILE A 76 -2.44 2.50 0.92
C ILE A 76 -2.75 1.01 0.93
N MET A 77 -2.45 0.30 -0.15
CA MET A 77 -2.68 -1.15 -0.22
C MET A 77 -1.86 -1.91 0.81
N ARG A 78 -0.65 -1.47 1.19
CA ARG A 78 0.11 -2.06 2.30
C ARG A 78 -0.54 -1.81 3.67
N LEU A 79 -1.10 -0.63 3.88
CA LEU A 79 -1.84 -0.29 5.11
C LEU A 79 -3.19 -1.02 5.19
N PHE A 80 -3.88 -1.17 4.06
CA PHE A 80 -5.15 -1.90 3.93
C PHE A 80 -4.98 -3.42 3.80
N LYS A 81 -3.79 -3.91 3.43
CA LYS A 81 -3.36 -5.31 3.58
C LYS A 81 -3.07 -5.55 5.06
N LYS A 82 -4.10 -5.30 5.88
CA LYS A 82 -4.19 -5.68 7.27
C LYS A 82 -3.91 -7.18 7.34
N LYS A 83 -2.82 -7.50 8.05
CA LYS A 83 -2.48 -8.84 8.49
C LYS A 83 -3.70 -9.39 9.24
N ASN A 84 -4.48 -10.25 8.59
CA ASN A 84 -5.48 -11.06 9.27
C ASN A 84 -4.70 -11.99 10.20
N ASN A 85 -4.45 -11.54 11.43
CA ASN A 85 -4.10 -12.39 12.56
C ASN A 85 -5.37 -13.09 13.10
N SER A 86 -6.32 -13.43 12.22
CA SER A 86 -7.30 -14.47 12.52
C SER A 86 -6.66 -15.82 12.25
N SER A 87 -5.43 -16.03 12.75
CA SER A 87 -4.75 -17.30 12.63
C SER A 87 -5.65 -18.31 13.33
N ILE A 88 -6.32 -19.13 12.54
CA ILE A 88 -7.10 -20.26 13.02
C ILE A 88 -6.15 -21.10 13.88
N PRO A 89 -6.53 -21.51 15.11
CA PRO A 89 -5.72 -22.42 15.91
C PRO A 89 -5.32 -23.63 15.06
N LEU A 90 -4.10 -24.13 15.26
CA LEU A 90 -3.57 -25.25 14.47
C LEU A 90 -4.51 -26.46 14.49
N SER A 91 -5.10 -26.77 15.65
CA SER A 91 -6.11 -27.84 15.79
C SER A 91 -7.36 -27.56 14.95
N GLU A 92 -7.90 -26.34 14.99
CA GLU A 92 -9.05 -25.94 14.18
C GLU A 92 -8.72 -25.99 12.68
N ALA A 93 -7.47 -25.73 12.28
CA ALA A 93 -7.05 -25.88 10.89
C ALA A 93 -7.11 -27.35 10.42
N TYR A 94 -6.69 -28.31 11.28
CA TYR A 94 -6.79 -29.75 11.00
C TYR A 94 -8.26 -30.20 10.92
N ASP A 95 -9.09 -29.75 11.85
CA ASP A 95 -10.54 -30.03 11.87
C ASP A 95 -11.23 -29.48 10.61
N LEU A 96 -10.86 -28.28 10.18
CA LEU A 96 -11.44 -27.62 9.01
C LEU A 96 -11.08 -28.32 7.69
N LEU A 97 -9.90 -28.94 7.61
CA LEU A 97 -9.53 -29.82 6.49
C LEU A 97 -10.07 -31.26 6.66
N GLY A 98 -10.54 -31.63 7.85
CA GLY A 98 -11.04 -32.97 8.15
C GLY A 98 -9.94 -34.04 8.15
N ILE A 99 -8.74 -33.70 8.61
CA ILE A 99 -7.56 -34.58 8.60
C ILE A 99 -6.88 -34.64 9.97
N ASP A 100 -6.16 -35.72 10.25
CA ASP A 100 -5.41 -35.91 11.50
C ASP A 100 -4.14 -35.04 11.57
N GLU A 101 -3.70 -34.67 12.78
CA GLU A 101 -2.48 -33.89 13.00
C GLU A 101 -1.21 -34.58 12.43
N ASN A 102 -1.22 -35.91 12.40
CA ASN A 102 -0.15 -36.75 11.87
C ASN A 102 -0.23 -36.97 10.35
N ALA A 103 -1.21 -36.37 9.66
CA ALA A 103 -1.34 -36.48 8.22
C ALA A 103 -0.04 -36.07 7.49
N SER A 104 0.27 -36.80 6.42
CA SER A 104 1.36 -36.47 5.52
C SER A 104 1.06 -35.19 4.72
N ILE A 105 2.11 -34.55 4.20
CA ILE A 105 1.99 -33.37 3.34
C ILE A 105 1.12 -33.67 2.11
N ASP A 106 1.21 -34.89 1.56
CA ASP A 106 0.38 -35.32 0.42
C ASP A 106 -1.11 -35.36 0.78
N ASN A 107 -1.45 -35.92 1.95
CA ASN A 107 -2.83 -35.96 2.44
C ASN A 107 -3.40 -34.56 2.68
N ILE A 108 -2.60 -33.64 3.21
CA ILE A 108 -2.99 -32.24 3.42
C ILE A 108 -3.35 -31.57 2.09
N ASN A 109 -2.51 -31.72 1.08
CA ASN A 109 -2.74 -31.13 -0.25
C ASN A 109 -3.95 -31.75 -0.96
N LYS A 110 -4.15 -33.06 -0.81
CA LYS A 110 -5.30 -33.77 -1.38
C LYS A 110 -6.61 -33.29 -0.76
N ALA A 111 -6.71 -33.26 0.57
CA ALA A 111 -7.90 -32.81 1.29
C ALA A 111 -8.24 -31.34 0.95
N HIS A 112 -7.23 -30.47 0.92
CA HIS A 112 -7.39 -29.08 0.50
C HIS A 112 -7.97 -28.95 -0.91
N LYS A 113 -7.40 -29.68 -1.87
CA LYS A 113 -7.85 -29.64 -3.28
C LYS A 113 -9.29 -30.12 -3.43
N GLU A 114 -9.67 -31.18 -2.74
CA GLU A 114 -11.04 -31.70 -2.76
C GLU A 114 -12.03 -30.68 -2.19
N LEU A 115 -11.71 -30.08 -1.04
CA LEU A 115 -12.57 -29.07 -0.39
C LEU A 115 -12.73 -27.82 -1.24
N ILE A 116 -11.64 -27.25 -1.77
CA ILE A 116 -11.71 -26.08 -2.66
C ILE A 116 -12.48 -26.40 -3.94
N THR A 117 -12.29 -27.58 -4.53
CA THR A 117 -13.00 -27.97 -5.75
C THR A 117 -14.51 -28.02 -5.56
N ARG A 118 -14.98 -28.33 -4.34
CA ARG A 118 -16.41 -28.36 -3.97
C ARG A 118 -16.94 -27.00 -3.53
N LEU A 119 -16.13 -26.21 -2.81
CA LEU A 119 -16.55 -24.96 -2.14
C LEU A 119 -16.12 -23.69 -2.88
N HIS A 120 -15.57 -23.82 -4.09
CA HIS A 120 -15.16 -22.68 -4.90
C HIS A 120 -16.35 -21.74 -5.18
N PRO A 121 -16.17 -20.40 -5.08
CA PRO A 121 -17.24 -19.44 -5.35
C PRO A 121 -17.85 -19.59 -6.75
N ASP A 122 -17.03 -19.91 -7.75
CA ASP A 122 -17.50 -20.13 -9.14
C ASP A 122 -18.45 -21.33 -9.29
N LYS A 123 -18.50 -22.23 -8.30
CA LYS A 123 -19.41 -23.37 -8.27
C LYS A 123 -20.55 -23.19 -7.26
N GLY A 124 -20.81 -21.94 -6.84
CA GLY A 124 -21.84 -21.61 -5.86
C GLY A 124 -21.40 -21.73 -4.40
N GLY A 125 -20.09 -21.92 -4.14
CA GLY A 125 -19.54 -21.91 -2.80
C GLY A 125 -19.33 -20.50 -2.24
N SER A 126 -18.91 -20.40 -0.97
CA SER A 126 -18.62 -19.11 -0.35
C SER A 126 -17.15 -18.72 -0.51
N SER A 127 -16.91 -17.50 -0.99
CA SER A 127 -15.57 -16.90 -1.02
C SER A 127 -14.92 -16.89 0.37
N TYR A 128 -15.72 -16.69 1.42
CA TYR A 128 -15.24 -16.72 2.80
C TYR A 128 -14.79 -18.12 3.25
N LEU A 129 -15.58 -19.16 2.92
CA LEU A 129 -15.21 -20.55 3.24
C LEU A 129 -13.96 -20.99 2.48
N SER A 130 -13.86 -20.62 1.20
CA SER A 130 -12.67 -20.89 0.39
C SER A 130 -11.42 -20.22 0.99
N ALA A 131 -11.54 -18.97 1.45
CA ALA A 131 -10.44 -18.27 2.11
C ALA A 131 -10.02 -18.95 3.42
N ARG A 132 -10.99 -19.39 4.24
CA ARG A 132 -10.75 -20.15 5.49
C ARG A 132 -10.03 -21.48 5.24
N ILE A 133 -10.40 -22.22 4.20
CA ILE A 133 -9.75 -23.49 3.83
C ILE A 133 -8.31 -23.27 3.36
N ASN A 134 -8.07 -22.21 2.59
CA ASN A 134 -6.71 -21.84 2.17
C ASN A 134 -5.83 -21.46 3.37
N GLU A 135 -6.37 -20.66 4.28
CA GLU A 135 -5.67 -20.25 5.51
C GLU A 135 -5.32 -21.46 6.39
N ALA A 136 -6.25 -22.40 6.58
CA ALA A 136 -6.00 -23.62 7.35
C ALA A 136 -4.86 -24.47 6.77
N ARG A 137 -4.83 -24.68 5.44
CA ARG A 137 -3.72 -25.38 4.76
C ARG A 137 -2.39 -24.68 5.01
N ASP A 138 -2.35 -23.36 4.85
CA ASP A 138 -1.12 -22.57 4.98
C ASP A 138 -0.56 -22.64 6.42
N ILE A 139 -1.42 -22.63 7.43
CA ILE A 139 -1.03 -22.79 8.84
C ILE A 139 -0.40 -24.17 9.09
N ILE A 140 -1.08 -25.24 8.65
CA ILE A 140 -0.58 -26.62 8.81
C ILE A 140 0.76 -26.80 8.09
N MET A 141 0.88 -26.29 6.86
CA MET A 141 2.10 -26.44 6.07
C MET A 141 3.28 -25.70 6.71
N ASN A 142 3.06 -24.48 7.18
CA ASN A 142 4.08 -23.70 7.89
C ASN A 142 4.55 -24.41 9.17
N GLU A 143 3.64 -25.04 9.90
CA GLU A 143 3.99 -25.80 11.10
C GLU A 143 4.81 -27.06 10.76
N LYS A 144 4.40 -27.84 9.75
CA LYS A 144 5.17 -29.03 9.29
C LYS A 144 6.57 -28.64 8.82
N MET A 145 6.73 -27.49 8.15
CA MET A 145 8.04 -26.99 7.72
C MET A 145 8.94 -26.58 8.88
N LYS A 146 8.39 -26.10 10.01
CA LYS A 146 9.19 -25.77 11.21
C LYS A 146 9.64 -26.99 12.00
N ARG A 147 8.91 -28.11 11.88
CA ARG A 147 9.18 -29.36 12.61
C ARG A 147 10.15 -30.29 11.88
N ASN A 148 10.47 -30.00 10.61
CA ASN A 148 11.46 -30.71 9.80
C ASN A 148 12.80 -29.97 9.80
#